data_AF-A0A6A6Q7B7-F1
#
_entry.id   AF-A0A6A6Q7B7-F1
#
_cell.length_a   1.000
_cell.length_b   1.000
_cell.length_c   1.000
_cell.angle_alpha   90.00
_cell.angle_beta   90.00
_cell.angle_gamma   90.00
#
_symmetry.space_group_name_H-M   'P 1'
#
loop_
_entity.id
_entity.type
_entity.pdbx_description
1 polymer ?
#
loop_
_entity_poly.entity_id
_entity_poly.type
_entity_poly.pdbx_seq_one_letter_code
_entity_poly.pdbx_strand_id
1 'polypeptide(L)'
;MPKTQTAKTSQQRASNAAPYKKTKSPKDSHLYTDDNPSTTIHGTGFKDKAAALRTLDLIKDRSLTYQFQTVNTMYHRAKHHPSMKKKVEGSAGLKDMDEAMAVFKHWLDVTYPEQKESLRRDGFKPLLSKECVERYLARIVGADLSDNARKFAEVYAKLPKGKRLANTLVDDKKPKEADWERLRYDCLDNLVPTDKESGAASWDSNELWSQDGQPTSQHLELIAWAWSPVSEAKLK
;
A
#
# COMPACT_ATOMS: atom_id res chain seq x y z
N MET A 1 -9.67 -71.05 41.83
CA MET A 1 -10.69 -70.00 42.00
C MET A 1 -9.99 -68.74 42.50
N PRO A 2 -10.24 -67.58 41.88
CA PRO A 2 -9.24 -66.53 41.65
C PRO A 2 -9.27 -65.43 42.73
N LYS A 3 -8.10 -64.79 42.95
CA LYS A 3 -7.96 -63.56 43.73
C LYS A 3 -7.90 -62.36 42.78
N THR A 4 -8.87 -61.48 42.95
CA THR A 4 -9.02 -60.17 42.31
C THR A 4 -7.88 -59.24 42.72
N GLN A 5 -7.19 -58.62 41.75
CA GLN A 5 -6.37 -57.44 41.96
C GLN A 5 -6.86 -56.31 41.05
N THR A 6 -7.11 -55.18 41.70
CA THR A 6 -7.63 -53.91 41.19
C THR A 6 -6.57 -53.16 40.39
N ALA A 7 -6.86 -52.84 39.13
CA ALA A 7 -6.05 -51.94 38.30
C ALA A 7 -6.62 -50.52 38.37
N LYS A 8 -5.75 -49.57 38.72
CA LYS A 8 -6.03 -48.14 38.87
C LYS A 8 -6.19 -47.46 37.50
N THR A 9 -7.31 -46.80 37.31
CA THR A 9 -7.61 -45.88 36.21
C THR A 9 -6.68 -44.66 36.25
N SER A 10 -5.82 -44.51 35.23
CA SER A 10 -5.10 -43.27 34.96
C SER A 10 -5.74 -42.61 33.73
N GLN A 11 -6.50 -41.55 33.97
CA GLN A 11 -7.12 -40.71 32.96
C GLN A 11 -6.03 -39.95 32.20
N GLN A 12 -5.85 -40.27 30.91
CA GLN A 12 -5.06 -39.46 29.99
C GLN A 12 -5.80 -38.13 29.75
N ARG A 13 -5.17 -37.03 30.15
CA ARG A 13 -5.62 -35.66 29.88
C ARG A 13 -5.61 -35.40 28.37
N ALA A 14 -6.80 -35.17 27.81
CA ALA A 14 -6.96 -34.65 26.47
C ALA A 14 -6.38 -33.23 26.39
N SER A 15 -5.39 -33.03 25.53
CA SER A 15 -4.84 -31.73 25.18
C SER A 15 -5.83 -30.98 24.28
N ASN A 16 -6.55 -30.02 24.85
CA ASN A 16 -7.29 -29.02 24.09
C ASN A 16 -6.30 -28.07 23.38
N ALA A 17 -5.85 -28.47 22.19
CA ALA A 17 -5.17 -27.58 21.26
C ALA A 17 -6.24 -26.84 20.43
N ALA A 18 -6.28 -25.52 20.56
CA ALA A 18 -7.12 -24.64 19.77
C ALA A 18 -6.97 -24.91 18.26
N PRO A 19 -8.02 -24.77 17.44
CA PRO A 19 -7.95 -25.08 16.02
C PRO A 19 -6.91 -24.17 15.35
N TYR A 20 -5.89 -24.81 14.79
CA TYR A 20 -4.84 -24.24 13.96
C TYR A 20 -5.47 -23.35 12.88
N LYS A 21 -5.24 -22.03 12.98
CA LYS A 21 -5.62 -21.08 11.92
C LYS A 21 -4.92 -21.53 10.64
N LYS A 22 -5.70 -21.97 9.64
CA LYS A 22 -5.21 -22.24 8.29
C LYS A 22 -4.35 -21.06 7.84
N THR A 23 -3.06 -21.31 7.67
CA THR A 23 -2.16 -20.40 6.97
C THR A 23 -2.73 -20.19 5.56
N LYS A 24 -2.87 -18.93 5.15
CA LYS A 24 -3.29 -18.60 3.77
C LYS A 24 -2.37 -19.33 2.81
N SER A 25 -2.94 -19.90 1.75
CA SER A 25 -2.15 -20.66 0.80
C SER A 25 -1.18 -19.71 0.07
N PRO A 26 0.03 -20.15 -0.35
CA PRO A 26 0.95 -19.31 -1.13
C PRO A 26 0.35 -18.77 -2.44
N LYS A 27 -0.77 -19.34 -2.88
CA LYS A 27 -1.54 -18.91 -4.06
C LYS A 27 -2.33 -17.63 -3.81
N ASP A 28 -2.68 -17.32 -2.55
CA ASP A 28 -3.49 -16.14 -2.20
C ASP A 28 -2.67 -14.86 -2.03
N SER A 29 -1.33 -14.93 -2.19
CA SER A 29 -0.42 -13.79 -1.98
C SER A 29 0.30 -13.33 -3.26
N HIS A 30 -0.07 -13.84 -4.42
CA HIS A 30 0.65 -13.53 -5.63
C HIS A 30 0.03 -12.27 -6.26
N LEU A 31 0.52 -11.12 -5.78
CA LEU A 31 0.13 -9.75 -6.16
C LEU A 31 0.23 -9.47 -7.69
N TYR A 32 0.73 -10.43 -8.47
CA TYR A 32 1.03 -10.31 -9.90
C TYR A 32 0.82 -11.63 -10.68
N THR A 33 -0.11 -12.48 -10.26
CA THR A 33 -0.69 -13.48 -11.18
C THR A 33 -1.97 -12.88 -11.70
N ASP A 34 -2.38 -13.29 -12.89
CA ASP A 34 -3.67 -12.97 -13.52
C ASP A 34 -4.91 -13.41 -12.71
N ASP A 35 -4.77 -13.71 -11.42
CA ASP A 35 -5.82 -14.21 -10.52
C ASP A 35 -6.88 -13.14 -10.19
N ASN A 36 -6.67 -11.88 -10.62
CA ASN A 36 -7.73 -10.87 -10.71
C ASN A 36 -7.60 -10.04 -12.01
N PRO A 37 -8.10 -10.55 -13.15
CA PRO A 37 -7.72 -10.09 -14.49
C PRO A 37 -8.14 -8.64 -14.80
N SER A 38 -9.12 -8.08 -14.07
CA SER A 38 -9.58 -6.71 -14.28
C SER A 38 -8.66 -5.66 -13.65
N THR A 39 -8.01 -5.97 -12.53
CA THR A 39 -7.18 -5.00 -11.78
C THR A 39 -5.67 -5.22 -11.96
N THR A 40 -5.26 -6.28 -12.66
CA THR A 40 -3.86 -6.62 -12.90
C THR A 40 -3.30 -5.85 -14.10
N ILE A 41 -2.09 -5.30 -13.96
CA ILE A 41 -1.38 -4.66 -15.06
C ILE A 41 -0.81 -5.74 -16.00
N HIS A 42 -1.45 -5.88 -17.16
CA HIS A 42 -0.99 -6.78 -18.23
C HIS A 42 0.30 -6.30 -18.88
N GLY A 43 1.19 -7.24 -19.22
CA GLY A 43 2.42 -6.95 -19.97
C GLY A 43 3.65 -6.61 -19.13
N THR A 44 3.58 -6.76 -17.81
CA THR A 44 4.77 -6.72 -16.95
C THR A 44 5.63 -7.97 -17.17
N GLY A 45 6.96 -7.85 -17.03
CA GLY A 45 7.87 -8.95 -17.29
C GLY A 45 9.33 -8.65 -16.98
N PHE A 46 10.11 -9.72 -16.89
CA PHE A 46 11.53 -9.69 -16.49
C PHE A 46 12.43 -10.54 -17.40
N LYS A 47 11.92 -10.92 -18.58
CA LYS A 47 12.61 -11.84 -19.49
C LYS A 47 13.84 -11.22 -20.17
N ASP A 48 13.76 -9.93 -20.50
CA ASP A 48 14.74 -9.18 -21.27
C ASP A 48 14.68 -7.69 -20.87
N LYS A 49 15.69 -6.92 -21.31
CA LYS A 49 15.78 -5.47 -21.05
C LYS A 49 14.52 -4.72 -21.49
N ALA A 50 13.95 -5.07 -22.65
CA ALA A 50 12.78 -4.40 -23.19
C ALA A 50 11.52 -4.66 -22.35
N ALA A 51 11.37 -5.86 -21.80
CA ALA A 51 10.32 -6.22 -20.85
C ALA A 51 10.49 -5.48 -19.52
N ALA A 52 11.72 -5.31 -19.04
CA ALA A 52 11.99 -4.54 -17.82
C ALA A 52 11.62 -3.06 -18.01
N LEU A 53 12.05 -2.43 -19.10
CA LEU A 53 11.71 -1.05 -19.42
C LEU A 53 10.20 -0.85 -19.59
N ARG A 54 9.53 -1.77 -20.28
CA ARG A 54 8.07 -1.76 -20.41
C ARG A 54 7.38 -1.87 -19.06
N THR A 55 7.90 -2.70 -18.16
CA THR A 55 7.36 -2.83 -16.80
C THR A 55 7.46 -1.51 -16.05
N LEU A 56 8.59 -0.81 -16.13
CA LEU A 56 8.76 0.52 -15.52
C LEU A 56 7.78 1.55 -16.10
N ASP A 57 7.60 1.56 -17.42
CA ASP A 57 6.65 2.46 -18.08
C ASP A 57 5.20 2.19 -17.65
N LEU A 58 4.81 0.92 -17.52
CA LEU A 58 3.46 0.52 -17.12
C LEU A 58 3.07 0.92 -15.69
N ILE A 59 4.05 1.08 -14.79
CA ILE A 59 3.81 1.34 -13.37
C ILE A 59 4.15 2.78 -12.94
N LYS A 60 4.67 3.62 -13.83
CA LYS A 60 5.19 4.96 -13.48
C LYS A 60 4.16 5.89 -12.84
N ASP A 61 2.88 5.70 -13.15
CA ASP A 61 1.77 6.51 -12.64
C ASP A 61 1.19 5.97 -11.32
N ARG A 62 1.70 4.82 -10.84
CA ARG A 62 1.36 4.22 -9.55
C ARG A 62 2.15 4.89 -8.41
N SER A 63 1.78 4.65 -7.15
CA SER A 63 2.57 5.17 -6.02
C SER A 63 3.96 4.55 -5.99
N LEU A 64 4.93 5.29 -5.44
CA LEU A 64 6.31 4.81 -5.32
C LEU A 64 6.40 3.50 -4.53
N THR A 65 5.52 3.31 -3.56
CA THR A 65 5.36 2.06 -2.79
C THR A 65 4.94 0.88 -3.67
N TYR A 66 4.02 1.08 -4.61
CA TYR A 66 3.60 0.06 -5.57
C TYR A 66 4.71 -0.23 -6.58
N GLN A 67 5.35 0.83 -7.09
CA GLN A 67 6.47 0.70 -8.02
C GLN A 67 7.61 -0.13 -7.42
N PHE A 68 8.02 0.19 -6.19
CA PHE A 68 9.03 -0.56 -5.46
C PHE A 68 8.66 -2.03 -5.28
N GLN A 69 7.42 -2.32 -4.86
CA GLN A 69 6.93 -3.70 -4.72
C GLN A 69 7.01 -4.47 -6.03
N THR A 70 6.64 -3.82 -7.15
CA THR A 70 6.64 -4.44 -8.48
C THR A 70 8.07 -4.72 -8.93
N VAL A 71 8.93 -3.70 -8.91
CA VAL A 71 10.32 -3.82 -9.36
C VAL A 71 11.10 -4.81 -8.51
N ASN A 72 10.95 -4.75 -7.19
CA ASN A 72 11.61 -5.70 -6.28
C ASN A 72 11.15 -7.14 -6.57
N THR A 73 9.85 -7.35 -6.80
CA THR A 73 9.32 -8.66 -7.15
C THR A 73 9.89 -9.17 -8.48
N MET A 74 9.90 -8.34 -9.52
CA MET A 74 10.41 -8.72 -10.85
C MET A 74 11.90 -9.02 -10.83
N TYR A 75 12.69 -8.22 -10.09
CA TYR A 75 14.12 -8.47 -9.87
C TYR A 75 14.37 -9.84 -9.22
N HIS A 76 13.65 -10.16 -8.13
CA HIS A 76 13.81 -11.44 -7.45
C HIS A 76 13.30 -12.63 -8.28
N ARG A 77 12.24 -12.44 -9.08
CA ARG A 77 11.75 -13.47 -10.01
C ARG A 77 12.79 -13.79 -11.09
N ALA A 78 13.42 -12.77 -11.68
CA ALA A 78 14.52 -12.97 -12.61
C ALA A 78 15.70 -13.68 -11.94
N LYS A 79 16.16 -13.16 -10.79
CA LYS A 79 17.30 -13.70 -10.03
C LYS A 79 17.15 -15.18 -9.67
N HIS A 80 15.93 -15.63 -9.36
CA HIS A 80 15.65 -17.00 -8.92
C HIS A 80 15.02 -17.88 -10.01
N HIS A 81 14.94 -17.39 -11.25
CA HIS A 81 14.32 -18.12 -12.35
C HIS A 81 15.08 -19.44 -12.62
N PRO A 82 14.38 -20.55 -12.94
CA PRO A 82 15.04 -21.84 -13.20
C PRO A 82 16.11 -21.80 -14.29
N SER A 83 15.95 -20.96 -15.33
CA SER A 83 16.98 -20.76 -16.36
C SER A 83 18.27 -20.17 -15.79
N MET A 84 18.18 -19.29 -14.79
CA MET A 84 19.35 -18.75 -14.08
C MET A 84 20.02 -19.78 -13.18
N LYS A 85 19.27 -20.77 -12.66
CA LYS A 85 19.82 -21.85 -11.83
C LYS A 85 20.50 -22.94 -12.67
N LYS A 86 19.96 -23.22 -13.86
CA LYS A 86 20.57 -24.11 -14.86
C LYS A 86 21.44 -23.26 -15.79
N LYS A 87 22.52 -22.69 -15.26
CA LYS A 87 23.50 -21.92 -16.04
C LYS A 87 24.15 -22.82 -17.09
N VAL A 88 23.52 -22.95 -18.25
CA VAL A 88 24.20 -23.36 -19.47
C VAL A 88 24.84 -22.09 -20.01
N GLU A 89 26.13 -21.91 -19.72
CA GLU A 89 26.90 -20.77 -20.19
C GLU A 89 26.67 -20.57 -21.70
N GLY A 90 26.33 -19.33 -22.10
CA GLY A 90 26.10 -18.95 -23.48
C GLY A 90 24.65 -19.01 -23.99
N SER A 91 23.66 -19.43 -23.18
CA SER A 91 22.26 -19.35 -23.61
C SER A 91 21.76 -17.89 -23.62
N ALA A 92 21.12 -17.47 -24.73
CA ALA A 92 20.61 -16.10 -24.92
C ALA A 92 19.69 -15.64 -23.76
N GLY A 93 18.88 -16.56 -23.21
CA GLY A 93 17.97 -16.26 -22.10
C GLY A 93 18.64 -15.93 -20.76
N LEU A 94 19.92 -16.27 -20.55
CA LEU A 94 20.68 -15.82 -19.38
C LEU A 94 21.08 -14.35 -19.52
N LYS A 95 21.63 -13.99 -20.69
CA LYS A 95 22.06 -12.62 -20.98
C LYS A 95 20.87 -11.65 -20.95
N ASP A 96 19.75 -12.04 -21.53
CA ASP A 96 18.53 -11.22 -21.55
C ASP A 96 18.00 -10.94 -20.13
N MET A 97 17.97 -11.97 -19.26
CA MET A 97 17.54 -11.79 -17.87
C MET A 97 18.54 -10.99 -17.03
N ASP A 98 19.84 -11.13 -17.28
CA ASP A 98 20.87 -10.31 -16.62
C ASP A 98 20.70 -8.82 -16.99
N GLU A 99 20.41 -8.52 -18.26
CA GLU A 99 20.11 -7.15 -18.69
C GLU A 99 18.82 -6.60 -18.06
N ALA A 100 17.77 -7.43 -17.94
CA ALA A 100 16.55 -7.06 -17.22
C ALA A 100 16.82 -6.77 -15.74
N MET A 101 17.62 -7.63 -15.08
CA MET A 101 18.03 -7.45 -13.69
C MET A 101 18.85 -6.18 -13.49
N ALA A 102 19.72 -5.83 -14.43
CA ALA A 102 20.51 -4.60 -14.37
C ALA A 102 19.60 -3.34 -14.37
N VAL A 103 18.57 -3.32 -15.21
CA VAL A 103 17.57 -2.24 -15.24
C VAL A 103 16.85 -2.11 -13.91
N PHE A 104 16.33 -3.22 -13.36
CA PHE A 104 15.62 -3.18 -12.09
C PHE A 104 16.52 -2.83 -10.91
N LYS A 105 17.77 -3.34 -10.90
CA LYS A 105 18.75 -3.02 -9.86
C LYS A 105 19.10 -1.54 -9.86
N HIS A 106 19.34 -0.96 -11.04
CA HIS A 106 19.57 0.48 -11.16
C HIS A 106 18.38 1.28 -10.64
N TRP A 107 17.16 0.89 -11.00
CA TRP A 107 15.96 1.55 -10.50
C TRP A 107 15.84 1.45 -8.96
N LEU A 108 16.11 0.28 -8.37
CA LEU A 108 16.03 0.06 -6.91
C LEU A 108 17.10 0.81 -6.11
N ASP A 109 18.30 0.92 -6.67
CA ASP A 109 19.46 1.49 -5.95
C ASP A 109 19.64 3.00 -6.19
N VAL A 110 19.12 3.53 -7.30
CA VAL A 110 19.30 4.94 -7.72
C VAL A 110 17.96 5.64 -7.83
N THR A 111 17.11 5.22 -8.77
CA THR A 111 15.87 5.94 -9.08
C THR A 111 14.89 5.98 -7.90
N TYR A 112 14.70 4.85 -7.21
CA TYR A 112 13.78 4.77 -6.08
C TYR A 112 14.24 5.62 -4.88
N PRO A 113 15.50 5.55 -4.42
CA PRO A 113 16.00 6.45 -3.38
C PRO A 113 15.87 7.93 -3.75
N GLU A 114 16.26 8.32 -4.97
CA GLU A 114 16.15 9.71 -5.44
C GLU A 114 14.69 10.19 -5.46
N GLN A 115 13.79 9.39 -6.02
CA GLN A 115 12.35 9.72 -6.02
C GLN A 115 11.80 9.78 -4.61
N LYS A 116 12.19 8.86 -3.73
CA LYS A 116 11.75 8.84 -2.34
C LYS A 116 12.24 10.06 -1.56
N GLU A 117 13.45 10.53 -1.82
CA GLU A 117 14.02 11.73 -1.22
C GLU A 117 13.35 13.01 -1.75
N SER A 118 12.90 13.00 -3.01
CA SER A 118 12.12 14.10 -3.58
C SER A 118 10.70 14.22 -3.02
N LEU A 119 10.16 13.14 -2.43
CA LEU A 119 8.90 13.21 -1.72
C LEU A 119 9.06 14.06 -0.45
N ARG A 120 7.96 14.69 -0.02
CA ARG A 120 7.96 15.45 1.23
C ARG A 120 8.39 14.57 2.39
N ARG A 121 9.30 15.11 3.23
CA ARG A 121 10.07 14.38 4.24
C ARG A 121 9.21 13.46 5.12
N ASP A 122 8.09 13.98 5.63
CA ASP A 122 7.19 13.25 6.51
C ASP A 122 6.07 12.52 5.75
N GLY A 123 5.87 12.87 4.48
CA GLY A 123 4.90 12.24 3.59
C GLY A 123 3.50 12.22 4.18
N PHE A 124 3.10 13.33 4.82
CA PHE A 124 1.80 13.47 5.48
C PHE A 124 1.47 12.30 6.42
N LYS A 125 2.45 11.87 7.22
CA LYS A 125 2.29 10.83 8.25
C LYS A 125 2.30 11.46 9.65
N PRO A 126 1.65 10.81 10.64
CA PRO A 126 0.83 9.60 10.52
C PRO A 126 -0.50 9.87 9.81
N LEU A 127 -1.12 8.82 9.27
CA LEU A 127 -2.50 8.89 8.79
C LEU A 127 -3.44 8.98 9.99
N LEU A 128 -4.52 9.74 9.85
CA LEU A 128 -5.65 9.68 10.79
C LEU A 128 -6.23 8.27 10.84
N SER A 129 -6.71 7.85 12.01
CA SER A 129 -7.40 6.57 12.15
C SER A 129 -8.63 6.49 11.26
N LYS A 130 -9.06 5.26 10.93
CA LYS A 130 -10.28 5.06 10.11
C LYS A 130 -11.49 5.54 10.88
N GLU A 131 -11.52 5.30 12.18
CA GLU A 131 -12.57 5.75 13.10
C GLU A 131 -12.66 7.28 13.16
N CYS A 132 -11.51 7.97 13.10
CA CYS A 132 -11.47 9.43 13.02
C CYS A 132 -12.08 9.93 11.72
N VAL A 133 -11.65 9.41 10.56
CA VAL A 133 -12.21 9.82 9.26
C VAL A 133 -13.70 9.49 9.18
N GLU A 134 -14.12 8.31 9.68
CA GLU A 134 -15.50 7.88 9.72
C GLU A 134 -16.41 8.85 10.48
N ARG A 135 -15.95 9.41 11.61
CA ARG A 135 -16.70 10.43 12.36
C ARG A 135 -17.05 11.65 11.52
N TYR A 136 -16.17 12.04 10.60
CA TYR A 136 -16.36 13.23 9.76
C TYR A 136 -17.07 12.93 8.44
N LEU A 137 -17.34 11.67 8.09
CA LEU A 137 -17.90 11.30 6.78
C LEU A 137 -19.20 12.03 6.44
N ALA A 138 -20.15 12.12 7.37
CA ALA A 138 -21.41 12.82 7.11
C ALA A 138 -21.20 14.28 6.72
N ARG A 139 -20.23 14.95 7.35
CA ARG A 139 -19.87 16.34 7.03
C ARG A 139 -19.09 16.42 5.72
N ILE A 140 -18.15 15.51 5.48
CA ILE A 140 -17.38 15.43 4.24
C ILE A 140 -18.32 15.26 3.03
N VAL A 141 -19.31 14.38 3.13
CA VAL A 141 -20.29 14.11 2.07
C VAL A 141 -21.21 15.31 1.83
N GLY A 142 -21.61 16.01 2.89
CA GLY A 142 -22.47 17.20 2.81
C GLY A 142 -21.73 18.50 2.46
N ALA A 143 -20.40 18.49 2.45
CA ALA A 143 -19.59 19.68 2.18
C ALA A 143 -19.21 19.79 0.70
N ASP A 144 -19.02 21.05 0.27
CA ASP A 144 -18.51 21.39 -1.06
C ASP A 144 -16.99 21.17 -1.12
N LEU A 145 -16.60 19.90 -1.18
CA LEU A 145 -15.22 19.43 -1.32
C LEU A 145 -14.98 18.83 -2.71
N SER A 146 -13.72 18.55 -3.04
CA SER A 146 -13.41 17.79 -4.24
C SER A 146 -14.03 16.38 -4.21
N ASP A 147 -14.54 15.93 -5.37
CA ASP A 147 -15.12 14.59 -5.51
C ASP A 147 -14.16 13.48 -5.07
N ASN A 148 -12.87 13.67 -5.36
CA ASN A 148 -11.83 12.72 -5.00
C ASN A 148 -11.61 12.66 -3.48
N ALA A 149 -11.67 13.79 -2.77
CA ALA A 149 -11.54 13.81 -1.32
C ALA A 149 -12.70 13.04 -0.66
N ARG A 150 -13.94 13.30 -1.11
CA ARG A 150 -15.13 12.57 -0.62
C ARG A 150 -15.01 11.07 -0.86
N LYS A 151 -14.69 10.66 -2.10
CA LYS A 151 -14.51 9.24 -2.46
C LYS A 151 -13.38 8.59 -1.68
N PHE A 152 -12.24 9.26 -1.52
CA PHE A 152 -11.13 8.74 -0.74
C PHE A 152 -11.54 8.51 0.71
N ALA A 153 -12.21 9.46 1.36
CA ALA A 153 -12.65 9.33 2.75
C ALA A 153 -13.56 8.11 2.94
N GLU A 154 -14.53 7.92 2.04
CA GLU A 154 -15.43 6.77 2.05
C GLU A 154 -14.69 5.44 1.87
N VAL A 155 -13.76 5.36 0.91
CA VAL A 155 -12.95 4.18 0.63
C VAL A 155 -12.01 3.88 1.81
N TYR A 156 -11.37 4.89 2.38
CA TYR A 156 -10.40 4.76 3.45
C TYR A 156 -11.04 4.24 4.74
N ALA A 157 -12.18 4.84 5.13
CA ALA A 157 -12.93 4.41 6.31
C ALA A 157 -13.36 2.94 6.22
N LYS A 158 -13.78 2.49 5.03
CA LYS A 158 -14.24 1.12 4.76
C LYS A 158 -13.13 0.15 4.35
N LEU A 159 -11.87 0.61 4.28
CA LEU A 159 -10.77 -0.19 3.76
C LEU A 159 -10.55 -1.43 4.64
N PRO A 160 -10.47 -2.66 4.10
CA PRO A 160 -10.23 -3.86 4.92
C PRO A 160 -8.91 -3.80 5.69
N LYS A 161 -8.86 -4.46 6.86
CA LYS A 161 -7.64 -4.56 7.66
C LYS A 161 -6.52 -5.23 6.85
N GLY A 162 -5.36 -4.57 6.78
CA GLY A 162 -4.19 -5.04 6.05
C GLY A 162 -4.16 -4.71 4.55
N LYS A 163 -5.26 -4.17 3.98
CA LYS A 163 -5.23 -3.62 2.62
C LYS A 163 -4.54 -2.25 2.66
N ARG A 164 -3.61 -2.00 1.72
CA ARG A 164 -2.81 -0.77 1.62
C ARG A 164 -3.39 0.16 0.55
N LEU A 165 -3.24 1.47 0.75
CA LEU A 165 -3.63 2.49 -0.24
C LEU A 165 -2.89 2.30 -1.58
N ALA A 166 -1.58 2.05 -1.53
CA ALA A 166 -0.75 1.73 -2.70
C ALA A 166 -1.29 0.54 -3.55
N ASN A 167 -2.09 -0.34 -2.94
CA ASN A 167 -2.64 -1.54 -3.58
C ASN A 167 -4.15 -1.41 -3.84
N THR A 168 -4.69 -0.19 -3.79
CA THR A 168 -6.12 0.09 -4.02
C THR A 168 -6.24 1.12 -5.14
N LEU A 169 -6.79 0.73 -6.29
CA LEU A 169 -6.96 1.59 -7.46
C LEU A 169 -7.98 2.69 -7.17
N VAL A 170 -7.78 3.86 -7.78
CA VAL A 170 -8.83 4.90 -7.85
C VAL A 170 -9.95 4.45 -8.79
N ASP A 171 -9.58 3.87 -9.94
CA ASP A 171 -10.49 3.25 -10.90
C ASP A 171 -10.02 1.84 -11.24
N ASP A 172 -10.81 0.83 -10.86
CA ASP A 172 -10.50 -0.58 -11.10
C ASP A 172 -10.44 -0.93 -12.60
N LYS A 173 -11.05 -0.11 -13.47
CA LYS A 173 -10.99 -0.30 -14.94
C LYS A 173 -9.68 0.19 -15.54
N LYS A 174 -8.86 0.89 -14.76
CA LYS A 174 -7.64 1.56 -15.23
C LYS A 174 -6.45 1.19 -14.36
N PRO A 175 -5.98 -0.07 -14.42
CA PRO A 175 -4.97 -0.59 -13.51
C PRO A 175 -3.59 0.08 -13.63
N LYS A 176 -3.33 0.80 -14.74
CA LYS A 176 -2.10 1.56 -14.97
C LYS A 176 -2.12 2.95 -14.35
N GLU A 177 -3.30 3.49 -14.03
CA GLU A 177 -3.44 4.83 -13.46
C GLU A 177 -3.21 4.82 -11.93
N ALA A 178 -3.33 5.98 -11.31
CA ALA A 178 -3.04 6.21 -9.90
C ALA A 178 -3.81 5.26 -8.95
N ASP A 179 -3.15 4.87 -7.88
CA ASP A 179 -3.80 4.35 -6.67
C ASP A 179 -4.12 5.49 -5.70
N TRP A 180 -4.88 5.15 -4.67
CA TRP A 180 -5.27 6.12 -3.64
C TRP A 180 -4.09 6.68 -2.85
N GLU A 181 -2.94 6.00 -2.78
CA GLU A 181 -1.75 6.58 -2.13
C GLU A 181 -1.14 7.66 -3.01
N ARG A 182 -0.98 7.40 -4.32
CA ARG A 182 -0.49 8.40 -5.28
C ARG A 182 -1.40 9.64 -5.31
N LEU A 183 -2.70 9.44 -5.51
CA LEU A 183 -3.65 10.55 -5.61
C LEU A 183 -3.70 11.36 -4.31
N ARG A 184 -3.66 10.70 -3.15
CA ARG A 184 -3.59 11.38 -1.85
C ARG A 184 -2.36 12.28 -1.74
N TYR A 185 -1.19 11.78 -2.13
CA TYR A 185 0.04 12.57 -2.10
C TYR A 185 -0.06 13.80 -3.00
N ASP A 186 -0.45 13.60 -4.26
CA ASP A 186 -0.60 14.68 -5.23
C ASP A 186 -1.60 15.76 -4.74
N CYS A 187 -2.71 15.35 -4.09
CA CYS A 187 -3.68 16.28 -3.53
C CYS A 187 -3.14 17.03 -2.31
N LEU A 188 -2.54 16.33 -1.34
CA LEU A 188 -1.99 16.97 -0.14
C LEU A 188 -0.80 17.88 -0.45
N ASP A 189 0.00 17.54 -1.45
CA ASP A 189 1.10 18.40 -1.95
C ASP A 189 0.58 19.74 -2.49
N ASN A 190 -0.64 19.76 -3.04
CA ASN A 190 -1.26 21.00 -3.51
C ASN A 190 -1.98 21.77 -2.39
N LEU A 191 -2.56 21.06 -1.42
CA LEU A 191 -3.36 21.65 -0.34
C LEU A 191 -2.52 22.21 0.82
N VAL A 192 -1.35 21.62 1.07
CA VAL A 192 -0.53 21.92 2.24
C VAL A 192 0.73 22.66 1.84
N PRO A 193 0.91 23.93 2.28
CA PRO A 193 2.17 24.64 2.09
C PRO A 193 3.36 23.89 2.72
N THR A 194 4.51 23.89 2.05
CA THR A 194 5.71 23.13 2.47
C THR A 194 6.25 23.58 3.83
N ASP A 195 6.21 24.87 4.12
CA ASP A 195 6.58 25.45 5.41
C ASP A 195 5.65 25.01 6.54
N LYS A 196 4.35 24.86 6.26
CA LYS A 196 3.35 24.38 7.23
C LYS A 196 3.43 22.89 7.52
N GLU A 197 3.82 22.06 6.55
CA GLU A 197 4.06 20.63 6.82
C GLU A 197 5.35 20.43 7.61
N SER A 198 6.43 21.11 7.23
CA SER A 198 7.73 21.00 7.88
C SER A 198 7.77 21.59 9.30
N GLY A 199 6.68 22.25 9.73
CA GLY A 199 6.58 22.93 11.02
C GLY A 199 7.33 24.26 11.08
N ALA A 200 7.84 24.77 9.94
CA ALA A 200 8.45 26.08 9.85
C ALA A 200 7.42 27.21 9.99
N ALA A 201 6.18 26.96 9.55
CA ALA A 201 5.02 27.82 9.78
C ALA A 201 3.96 27.08 10.60
N SER A 202 3.27 27.80 11.48
CA SER A 202 2.16 27.25 12.27
C SER A 202 0.83 27.42 11.53
N TRP A 203 -0.10 26.52 11.82
CA TRP A 203 -1.49 26.66 11.40
C TRP A 203 -2.25 27.55 12.38
N ASP A 204 -2.96 28.54 11.87
CA ASP A 204 -3.78 29.41 12.71
C ASP A 204 -5.07 28.70 13.11
N SER A 205 -5.58 29.01 14.32
CA SER A 205 -6.83 28.41 14.79
C SER A 205 -8.01 28.68 13.87
N ASN A 206 -8.05 29.86 13.24
CA ASN A 206 -9.13 30.25 12.33
C ASN A 206 -9.03 29.58 10.95
N GLU A 207 -7.86 29.05 10.59
CA GLU A 207 -7.71 28.21 9.39
C GLU A 207 -8.27 26.82 9.63
N LEU A 208 -8.15 26.32 10.86
CA LEU A 208 -8.54 24.95 11.22
C LEU A 208 -9.97 24.85 11.75
N TRP A 209 -10.46 25.87 12.44
CA TRP A 209 -11.71 25.83 13.19
C TRP A 209 -12.61 27.02 12.85
N SER A 210 -13.90 26.75 12.64
CA SER A 210 -14.94 27.77 12.58
C SER A 210 -15.26 28.29 13.98
N GLN A 211 -16.06 29.36 14.04
CA GLN A 211 -16.54 29.94 15.30
C GLN A 211 -17.33 28.93 16.15
N ASP A 212 -18.00 27.97 15.51
CA ASP A 212 -18.76 26.89 16.17
C ASP A 212 -17.87 25.73 16.65
N GLY A 213 -16.54 25.87 16.60
CA GLY A 213 -15.58 24.84 16.99
C GLY A 213 -15.51 23.65 16.04
N GLN A 214 -16.07 23.78 14.83
CA GLN A 214 -16.09 22.74 13.81
C GLN A 214 -14.94 22.92 12.82
N PRO A 215 -14.39 21.86 12.21
CA PRO A 215 -13.43 22.04 11.13
C PRO A 215 -13.98 22.93 10.00
N THR A 216 -13.15 23.87 9.55
CA THR A 216 -13.38 24.68 8.34
C THR A 216 -13.43 23.79 7.10
N SER A 217 -13.88 24.32 5.96
CA SER A 217 -13.86 23.55 4.70
C SER A 217 -12.46 23.06 4.33
N GLN A 218 -11.44 23.92 4.52
CA GLN A 218 -10.04 23.55 4.26
C GLN A 218 -9.59 22.41 5.18
N HIS A 219 -9.82 22.52 6.49
CA HIS A 219 -9.42 21.47 7.43
C HIS A 219 -10.22 20.19 7.22
N LEU A 220 -11.50 20.30 6.85
CA LEU A 220 -12.34 19.15 6.51
C LEU A 220 -11.84 18.44 5.24
N GLU A 221 -11.30 19.16 4.25
CA GLU A 221 -10.65 18.57 3.08
C GLU A 221 -9.39 17.80 3.46
N LEU A 222 -8.56 18.35 4.36
CA LEU A 222 -7.38 17.65 4.88
C LEU A 222 -7.79 16.35 5.61
N ILE A 223 -8.80 16.43 6.47
CA ILE A 223 -9.35 15.28 7.20
C ILE A 223 -9.90 14.24 6.23
N ALA A 224 -10.57 14.68 5.16
CA ALA A 224 -11.06 13.79 4.11
C ALA A 224 -9.90 12.98 3.50
N TRP A 225 -8.73 13.59 3.29
CA TRP A 225 -7.49 12.92 2.88
C TRP A 225 -6.75 12.16 4.00
N ALA A 226 -7.42 11.89 5.12
CA ALA A 226 -6.88 11.21 6.31
C ALA A 226 -5.59 11.87 6.84
N TRP A 227 -5.52 13.20 6.78
CA TRP A 227 -4.43 13.98 7.35
C TRP A 227 -4.94 15.19 8.11
N SER A 228 -4.20 15.62 9.11
CA SER A 228 -4.49 16.85 9.84
C SER A 228 -3.19 17.38 10.44
N PRO A 229 -3.00 18.72 10.47
CA PRO A 229 -1.86 19.33 11.12
C PRO A 229 -1.95 19.28 12.66
N VAL A 230 -3.13 18.97 13.20
CA VAL A 230 -3.35 18.73 14.63
C VAL A 230 -3.51 17.25 14.92
N SER A 231 -3.15 16.86 16.14
CA SER A 231 -3.29 15.47 16.59
C SER A 231 -4.75 15.03 16.60
N GLU A 232 -4.98 13.73 16.40
CA GLU A 232 -6.33 13.15 16.40
C GLU A 232 -7.08 13.40 17.72
N ALA A 233 -6.37 13.60 18.83
CA ALA A 233 -6.98 13.97 20.11
C ALA A 233 -7.67 15.35 20.08
N LYS A 234 -7.18 16.28 19.25
CA LYS A 234 -7.81 17.59 19.03
C LYS A 234 -8.99 17.53 18.05
N LEU A 235 -9.18 16.40 17.35
CA LEU A 235 -10.30 16.12 16.46
C LEU A 235 -11.42 15.28 17.13
N LYS A 236 -11.32 15.05 18.44
CA LYS A 236 -12.28 14.26 19.22
C LYS A 236 -13.25 15.16 19.97
#